data_AF-A0A453AM49-F1
#
_entry.id   AF-A0A453AM49-F1
#
_cell.length_a   1.000
_cell.length_b   1.000
_cell.length_c   1.000
_cell.angle_alpha   90.00
_cell.angle_beta   90.00
_cell.angle_gamma   90.00
#
_symmetry.space_group_name_H-M   'P 1'
#
loop_
_entity.id
_entity.type
_entity.pdbx_description
1 polymer ?
#
loop_
_entity_poly.entity_id
_entity_poly.type
_entity_poly.pdbx_seq_one_letter_code
_entity_poly.pdbx_strand_id
1 'polypeptide(L)' 'LLPKNPDASTLTDYRPISLIHLVAKLFAKVLSLRLAPRKAQVVSVNQSAFIAGRCVHNNFRLVQQTARQL' A
#
# COMPACT_ATOMS: atom_id res chain seq x y z
N LEU A 1 -1.08 -1.66 20.49
CA LEU A 1 -0.64 -2.58 19.42
C LEU A 1 -1.88 -3.28 18.85
N LEU A 2 -2.06 -3.37 17.53
CA LEU A 2 -3.23 -4.02 16.91
C LEU A 2 -2.87 -5.45 16.51
N PRO A 3 -3.66 -6.49 16.87
CA PRO A 3 -3.36 -7.86 16.46
C PRO A 3 -3.46 -8.03 14.94
N LYS A 4 -2.57 -8.81 14.33
CA LYS A 4 -2.62 -9.17 12.91
C LYS A 4 -3.66 -10.25 12.64
N ASN A 5 -3.77 -11.21 13.56
CA ASN A 5 -4.63 -12.39 13.52
C ASN A 5 -5.33 -12.55 14.90
N PRO A 6 -6.45 -13.28 14.99
CA PRO A 6 -7.16 -13.51 16.26
C PRO A 6 -6.29 -14.23 17.31
N ASP A 7 -5.42 -15.15 16.90
CA ASP A 7 -4.57 -15.94 17.80
C ASP A 7 -3.19 -15.31 18.06
N ALA A 8 -3.11 -13.98 18.14
CA ALA A 8 -1.85 -13.28 18.37
C ALA A 8 -1.26 -13.61 19.76
N SER A 9 -0.02 -14.11 19.80
CA SER A 9 0.62 -14.59 21.03
C SER A 9 2.02 -13.99 21.25
N THR A 10 2.72 -13.66 20.17
CA THR A 10 4.08 -13.08 20.20
C THR A 10 4.05 -11.60 19.80
N LEU A 11 5.07 -10.83 20.21
CA LEU A 11 5.16 -9.40 19.86
C LEU A 11 5.13 -9.15 18.34
N THR A 12 5.64 -10.09 17.54
CA THR A 12 5.61 -10.04 16.07
C THR A 12 4.23 -10.19 15.46
N ASP A 13 3.26 -10.72 16.22
CA ASP A 13 1.87 -10.91 15.78
C ASP A 13 1.06 -9.61 15.84
N TYR A 14 1.64 -8.54 16.39
CA TYR A 14 0.99 -7.25 16.49
C TYR A 14 1.57 -6.23 15.51
N ARG A 15 0.72 -5.31 15.08
CA ARG A 15 1.08 -4.12 14.29
C ARG A 15 1.38 -2.98 15.27
N PRO A 16 2.60 -2.42 15.27
CA PRO A 16 2.86 -1.18 15.96
C PRO A 16 2.11 -0.05 15.28
N ILE A 17 1.35 0.71 16.07
CA ILE A 17 0.74 1.97 15.62
C ILE A 17 1.51 3.08 16.29
N SER A 18 2.25 3.84 15.51
CA SER A 18 2.90 5.05 16.01
C SER A 18 1.85 6.15 16.16
N LEU A 19 1.58 6.56 17.39
CA LEU A 19 0.78 7.76 17.70
C LEU A 19 1.62 9.01 17.46
N ILE A 20 2.00 9.25 16.20
CA ILE A 20 2.78 10.43 15.81
C ILE A 20 1.95 11.71 16.02
N HIS A 21 2.60 12.77 16.50
CA HIS A 21 1.99 14.08 16.71
C HIS A 21 1.39 14.65 15.40
N LEU A 22 0.38 15.51 15.55
CA LEU A 22 -0.38 16.13 14.46
C LEU A 22 0.54 16.76 13.39
N VAL A 23 1.63 17.41 13.80
CA VAL A 23 2.58 18.08 12.92
C VAL A 23 3.19 17.10 11.90
N ALA A 24 3.66 15.93 12.35
CA ALA A 24 4.24 14.93 11.45
C ALA A 24 3.20 14.39 10.43
N LYS A 25 1.94 14.23 10.88
CA LYS A 25 0.85 13.83 9.99
C LYS A 25 0.54 14.91 8.94
N LEU A 26 0.58 16.18 9.34
CA LEU A 26 0.36 17.31 8.43
C LEU A 26 1.45 17.37 7.36
N PHE A 27 2.72 17.24 7.75
CA PHE A 27 3.84 17.20 6.80
C PHE A 27 3.70 16.05 5.81
N ALA A 28 3.40 14.84 6.29
CA ALA A 28 3.15 13.69 5.41
C ALA A 28 1.99 13.94 4.44
N LYS A 29 0.90 14.57 4.90
CA LYS A 29 -0.24 14.91 4.06
C LYS A 29 0.12 15.93 2.98
N VAL A 30 0.78 17.04 3.35
CA VAL A 30 1.22 18.06 2.39
C VAL A 30 2.13 17.46 1.33
N LEU A 31 3.10 16.64 1.74
CA LEU A 31 4.01 15.98 0.80
C LEU A 31 3.25 15.04 -0.15
N SER A 32 2.31 14.25 0.38
CA SER A 32 1.49 13.35 -0.45
C SER A 32 0.66 14.10 -1.49
N LEU A 33 0.11 15.27 -1.14
CA LEU A 33 -0.65 16.11 -2.07
C LEU A 33 0.23 16.69 -3.17
N ARG A 34 1.46 17.11 -2.84
CA ARG A 34 2.43 17.63 -3.82
C ARG A 34 2.92 16.54 -4.79
N LEU A 35 3.03 15.30 -4.32
CA LEU A 35 3.45 14.16 -5.14
C LEU A 35 2.32 13.59 -6.01
N ALA A 36 1.06 13.80 -5.64
CA ALA A 36 -0.09 13.21 -6.34
C ALA A 36 -0.10 13.47 -7.87
N PRO A 37 0.17 14.70 -8.37
CA PRO A 37 0.20 14.96 -9.82
C PRO A 37 1.32 14.22 -10.56
N ARG A 38 2.41 13.88 -9.86
CA ARG A 38 3.59 13.20 -10.44
C ARG A 38 3.58 11.68 -10.21
N LYS A 39 2.52 11.15 -9.57
CA LYS A 39 2.47 9.74 -9.16
C LYS A 39 2.67 8.77 -10.32
N ALA A 40 2.15 9.09 -11.52
CA ALA A 40 2.29 8.23 -12.69
C ALA A 40 3.74 8.09 -13.19
N GLN A 41 4.60 9.08 -12.92
CA GLN A 41 6.00 9.07 -13.33
C GLN A 41 6.90 8.33 -12.33
N VAL A 42 6.49 8.31 -11.05
CA VAL A 42 7.28 7.72 -9.95
C VAL A 42 6.91 6.26 -9.72
N VAL A 43 5.69 5.86 -10.08
CA VAL A 43 5.14 4.54 -9.75
C VAL A 43 5.11 3.63 -10.98
N SER A 44 5.60 2.40 -10.81
CA SER A 44 5.55 1.36 -11.84
C SER A 44 4.13 1.10 -12.34
N VAL A 45 4.01 0.73 -13.61
CA VAL A 45 2.74 0.29 -14.24
C VAL A 45 2.11 -0.88 -13.50
N ASN A 46 2.93 -1.77 -12.94
CA ASN A 46 2.48 -2.97 -12.22
C ASN A 46 2.10 -2.68 -10.76
N GLN A 47 2.25 -1.45 -10.25
CA GLN A 47 1.77 -1.13 -8.91
C GLN A 47 0.27 -0.86 -8.96
N SER A 48 -0.51 -1.79 -8.41
CA SER A 48 -1.97 -1.73 -8.37
C SER A 48 -2.52 -1.14 -7.06
N ALA A 49 -1.76 -1.21 -5.97
CA ALA A 49 -2.22 -0.75 -4.65
C ALA A 49 -2.08 0.77 -4.50
N PHE A 50 -2.99 1.38 -3.73
CA PHE A 50 -2.99 2.81 -3.37
C PHE A 50 -3.01 3.78 -4.56
N ILE A 51 -3.53 3.33 -5.70
CA ILE A 51 -3.75 4.16 -6.89
C ILE A 51 -5.24 4.10 -7.28
N ALA A 52 -5.90 5.25 -7.24
CA ALA A 52 -7.28 5.38 -7.72
C ALA A 52 -7.40 4.85 -9.17
N GLY A 53 -8.40 4.01 -9.41
CA GLY A 53 -8.64 3.38 -10.71
C GLY A 53 -7.80 2.13 -11.02
N ARG A 54 -6.87 1.72 -10.13
CA ARG A 54 -6.14 0.45 -10.26
C ARG A 54 -6.64 -0.58 -9.25
N CYS A 55 -6.69 -1.85 -9.66
CA CYS A 55 -7.12 -2.97 -8.83
C CYS A 55 -6.05 -4.06 -8.83
N VAL A 56 -5.79 -4.65 -7.66
CA VAL A 56 -4.83 -5.77 -7.51
C VAL A 56 -5.21 -6.98 -8.35
N HIS A 57 -6.50 -7.18 -8.59
CA HIS A 57 -7.01 -8.29 -9.38
C HIS A 57 -6.57 -8.22 -10.86
N ASN A 58 -6.31 -7.01 -11.39
CA ASN A 58 -5.83 -6.85 -12.76
C ASN A 58 -4.42 -7.45 -12.93
N ASN A 59 -3.53 -7.23 -11.96
CA ASN A 59 -2.20 -7.83 -11.97
C ASN A 59 -2.26 -9.35 -11.83
N PHE A 60 -3.15 -9.85 -10.96
CA PHE A 60 -3.35 -11.29 -10.80
C PHE A 60 -3.78 -11.95 -12.12
N ARG A 61 -4.77 -11.37 -12.80
CA ARG A 61 -5.23 -11.87 -14.11
C ARG A 61 -4.12 -11.83 -15.15
N LEU A 62 -3.32 -10.76 -15.20
CA LEU A 62 -2.18 -10.65 -16.11
C LEU A 62 -1.19 -11.81 -15.90
N VAL A 63 -0.75 -12.03 -14.66
CA VAL A 63 0.18 -13.12 -14.34
C VAL A 63 -0.43 -14.50 -14.66
N GLN A 64 -1.71 -14.71 -14.34
CA GLN A 64 -2.41 -15.96 -14.63
C GLN A 64 -2.47 -16.24 -16.15
N GLN A 65 -2.71 -15.22 -16.96
CA GLN A 65 -2.77 -15.35 -18.42
C GLN A 65 -1.38 -15.64 -18.99
N THR A 66 -0.35 -14.90 -18.56
CA THR A 66 1.03 -15.12 -19.00
C THR A 66 1.51 -16.52 -18.64
N ALA A 67 1.22 -17.01 -17.44
CA ALA A 67 1.60 -18.36 -17.00
C ALA A 67 0.89 -19.49 -17.78
N ARG A 68 -0.29 -19.23 -18.35
CA ARG A 68 -1.00 -20.20 -19.20
C ARG A 68 -0.48 -20.25 -20.63
N GLN A 69 0.23 -19.22 -21.07
CA GLN A 69 0.78 -19.09 -22.42
C GLN A 69 2.24 -19.56 -22.53
N LEU A 70 2.87 -19.84 -21.38
CA LEU A 70 4.15 -20.53 -21.25
C LEU A 70 3.91 -22.04 -21.10
#